data_AF-A0A090I5E0-F1
#
_entry.id   AF-A0A090I5E0-F1
#
_cell.length_a   1.000
_cell.length_b   1.000
_cell.length_c   1.000
_cell.angle_alpha   90.00
_cell.angle_beta   90.00
_cell.angle_gamma   90.00
#
_symmetry.space_group_name_H-M   'P 1'
#
loop_
_entity.id
_entity.type
_entity.pdbx_description
1 polymer ?
#
loop_
_entity_poly.entity_id
_entity_poly.type
_entity_poly.pdbx_seq_one_letter_code
_entity_poly.pdbx_strand_id
1 'polypeptide(L)'
;MEGNVLDENGHPLKGLVVQVEGAGKIESSLKGSRVVKALDKISPVSLKDQQVLAESETDSQGHYRLLYSPDSYQNILDDKPTVQLVVKDVLGISELEKTEKHIAVSETMKTMEDIIIPRKWAEGWYVTLGGSRKSRFTTDNQVEVLVDNQLELERVVESVEKAQSYIYLTQFEFETDFIATFTSEVDNFRPQAVLTHTLQEAAERGVNVKIILNENLAVPDSYSQMEEFFQDSSVEIREFKSHGLHVMHAKTMVVDGEEAYVIGSPFKKDYWDSPQHIIKDPRRQPPGVRPVHDVSIKLRGGAVYHVEEFFCQMWNYIAREEYQGQGKIEPPIRNPVSNTVGKTPVQMVRSVTPETLNEEGELGIFEGYRRALAQAKQFIYLENQFLTNKSIIKALKSVMDRNHDLEVIVVMNENPDNPGYKGWQNQCLERVGIKTFQDILDHPQIGFFTLWSTKWEKQNFTIQPVYVHTKVAVVDDIWATVGTANLDGSSLTHVNELEGFFDLEFHRNMEMNVILPGVDRYASDEIVKLRDSLWREHLGIKEQKLKKTGKGWLKLWQEVAEQNLKSLKQSHPHMTGQILPYSSEESVEDQLNDLGIKNSAWDVLD
;
A
#
# COMPACT_ATOMS: atom_id res chain seq x y z
N MET A 1 -15.55 1.11 34.61
CA MET A 1 -14.48 0.08 34.73
C MET A 1 -13.14 0.80 34.76
N GLU A 2 -12.20 0.32 35.55
CA GLU A 2 -10.85 0.91 35.64
C GLU A 2 -9.78 -0.15 35.90
N GLY A 3 -8.55 0.11 35.49
CA GLY A 3 -7.43 -0.80 35.62
C GLY A 3 -6.18 -0.23 34.95
N ASN A 4 -5.15 -1.06 34.79
CA ASN A 4 -3.91 -0.65 34.12
C ASN A 4 -3.63 -1.53 32.90
N VAL A 5 -2.92 -0.96 31.93
CA VAL A 5 -2.27 -1.68 30.84
C VAL A 5 -0.76 -1.54 31.01
N LEU A 6 -0.09 -2.67 31.21
CA LEU A 6 1.33 -2.76 31.51
C LEU A 6 2.05 -3.61 30.46
N ASP A 7 3.36 -3.45 30.36
CA ASP A 7 4.21 -4.32 29.57
C ASP A 7 4.61 -5.60 30.30
N GLU A 8 5.32 -6.49 29.61
CA GLU A 8 5.75 -7.77 30.15
C GLU A 8 6.69 -7.67 31.38
N ASN A 9 7.19 -6.47 31.70
CA ASN A 9 8.01 -6.19 32.87
C ASN A 9 7.26 -5.38 33.94
N GLY A 10 5.96 -5.15 33.76
CA GLY A 10 5.14 -4.36 34.68
C GLY A 10 5.29 -2.85 34.54
N HIS A 11 5.91 -2.36 33.45
CA HIS A 11 5.97 -0.91 33.20
C HIS A 11 4.72 -0.43 32.46
N PRO A 12 4.25 0.81 32.69
CA PRO A 12 3.05 1.32 32.06
C PRO A 12 3.18 1.49 30.54
N LEU A 13 2.07 1.25 29.83
CA LEU A 13 1.88 1.57 28.42
C LEU A 13 0.92 2.75 28.30
N LYS A 14 1.40 3.86 27.74
CA LYS A 14 0.66 5.13 27.66
C LYS A 14 0.01 5.30 26.30
N GLY A 15 -1.18 5.92 26.28
CA GLY A 15 -1.85 6.39 25.07
C GLY A 15 -2.55 5.28 24.27
N LEU A 16 -2.51 4.04 24.76
CA LEU A 16 -3.33 2.95 24.23
C LEU A 16 -4.81 3.25 24.46
N VAL A 17 -5.62 2.99 23.44
CA VAL A 17 -7.06 3.17 23.47
C VAL A 17 -7.69 1.94 24.10
N VAL A 18 -8.43 2.10 25.19
CA VAL A 18 -9.17 1.01 25.83
C VAL A 18 -10.65 1.23 25.59
N GLN A 19 -11.33 0.20 25.11
CA GLN A 19 -12.77 0.20 24.86
C GLN A 19 -13.44 -0.85 25.73
N VAL A 20 -14.66 -0.56 26.15
CA VAL A 20 -15.58 -1.56 26.70
C VAL A 20 -16.68 -1.82 25.68
N GLU A 21 -16.79 -3.09 25.28
CA GLU A 21 -17.77 -3.55 24.29
C GLU A 21 -18.86 -4.38 24.97
N GLY A 22 -20.11 -4.20 24.56
CA GLY A 22 -21.21 -5.10 24.88
C GLY A 22 -21.07 -6.41 24.10
N ALA A 23 -21.18 -7.55 24.78
CA ALA A 23 -20.86 -8.87 24.24
C ALA A 23 -22.01 -9.90 24.36
N GLY A 24 -23.27 -9.42 24.40
CA GLY A 24 -24.48 -10.26 24.53
C GLY A 24 -24.97 -10.85 23.21
N LYS A 25 -25.84 -11.88 23.29
CA LYS A 25 -26.41 -12.56 22.12
C LYS A 25 -27.59 -11.77 21.53
N ILE A 26 -27.56 -11.48 20.24
CA ILE A 26 -28.80 -11.34 19.46
C ILE A 26 -29.30 -12.77 19.19
N GLU A 27 -30.56 -13.08 19.49
CA GLU A 27 -31.16 -14.41 19.23
C GLU A 27 -30.86 -14.88 17.79
N SER A 28 -30.12 -15.98 17.66
CA SER A 28 -29.74 -16.57 16.37
C SER A 28 -30.95 -17.03 15.54
N SER A 29 -32.13 -17.17 16.14
CA SER A 29 -33.41 -17.48 15.49
C SER A 29 -33.98 -16.33 14.65
N LEU A 30 -33.57 -15.08 14.92
CA LEU A 30 -34.13 -13.88 14.29
C LEU A 30 -33.29 -13.38 13.08
N LYS A 31 -31.97 -13.67 13.04
CA LYS A 31 -31.06 -13.23 11.96
C LYS A 31 -31.38 -13.81 10.57
N GLY A 32 -32.05 -14.95 10.50
CA GLY A 32 -32.51 -15.55 9.25
C GLY A 32 -33.82 -14.96 8.70
N SER A 33 -34.53 -14.14 9.47
CA SER A 33 -35.82 -13.59 9.08
C SER A 33 -35.65 -12.40 8.14
N ARG A 34 -36.36 -12.44 7.00
CA ARG A 34 -36.48 -11.29 6.07
C ARG A 34 -36.95 -10.01 6.77
N VAL A 35 -37.68 -10.12 7.88
CA VAL A 35 -38.21 -8.99 8.65
C VAL A 35 -37.10 -8.26 9.41
N VAL A 36 -36.13 -8.97 9.97
CA VAL A 36 -35.02 -8.39 10.74
C VAL A 36 -34.02 -7.69 9.82
N LYS A 37 -33.71 -8.29 8.66
CA LYS A 37 -32.89 -7.64 7.61
C LYS A 37 -33.54 -6.38 7.03
N ALA A 38 -34.87 -6.32 6.99
CA ALA A 38 -35.60 -5.13 6.56
C ALA A 38 -35.63 -4.05 7.65
N LEU A 39 -35.78 -4.43 8.92
CA LEU A 39 -35.76 -3.51 10.06
C LEU A 39 -34.37 -2.87 10.26
N ASP A 40 -33.28 -3.62 10.03
CA ASP A 40 -31.90 -3.10 10.13
C ASP A 40 -31.60 -2.02 9.08
N LYS A 41 -32.33 -2.00 7.95
CA LYS A 41 -32.22 -0.95 6.91
C LYS A 41 -32.98 0.34 7.23
N ILE A 42 -33.93 0.30 8.18
CA ILE A 42 -34.85 1.40 8.46
C ILE A 42 -34.67 1.91 9.90
N SER A 43 -34.01 1.13 10.76
CA SER A 43 -33.66 1.51 12.13
C SER A 43 -32.46 2.48 12.12
N PRO A 44 -32.51 3.59 12.88
CA PRO A 44 -31.35 4.46 13.08
C PRO A 44 -30.25 3.82 13.95
N VAL A 45 -30.52 2.61 14.50
CA VAL A 45 -29.59 1.83 15.30
C VAL A 45 -29.33 0.50 14.59
N SER A 46 -28.10 0.33 14.09
CA SER A 46 -27.63 -0.91 13.48
C SER A 46 -27.42 -1.98 14.55
N LEU A 47 -28.02 -3.17 14.35
CA LEU A 47 -27.80 -4.35 15.18
C LEU A 47 -26.42 -4.97 14.88
N LYS A 48 -25.34 -4.28 15.22
CA LYS A 48 -23.99 -4.85 15.21
C LYS A 48 -23.79 -5.74 16.43
N ASP A 49 -23.10 -6.86 16.23
CA ASP A 49 -22.82 -7.87 17.27
C ASP A 49 -21.96 -7.37 18.45
N GLN A 50 -21.39 -6.16 18.36
CA GLN A 50 -20.57 -5.52 19.39
C GLN A 50 -20.82 -4.00 19.41
N GLN A 51 -21.38 -3.50 20.51
CA GLN A 51 -21.61 -2.07 20.74
C GLN A 51 -20.50 -1.52 21.65
N VAL A 52 -19.70 -0.55 21.20
CA VAL A 52 -18.76 0.18 22.06
C VAL A 52 -19.57 1.03 23.04
N LEU A 53 -19.45 0.76 24.34
CA LEU A 53 -20.20 1.45 25.40
C LEU A 53 -19.44 2.69 25.90
N ALA A 54 -18.11 2.62 25.96
CA ALA A 54 -17.22 3.73 26.26
C ALA A 54 -15.79 3.45 25.76
N GLU A 55 -15.03 4.53 25.64
CA GLU A 55 -13.61 4.54 25.25
C GLU A 55 -12.84 5.49 26.16
N SER A 56 -11.58 5.18 26.44
CA SER A 56 -10.64 6.06 27.15
C SER A 56 -9.20 5.76 26.70
N GLU A 57 -8.27 6.67 26.95
CA GLU A 57 -6.84 6.42 26.72
C GLU A 57 -6.12 6.15 28.04
N THR A 58 -5.14 5.26 27.98
CA THR A 58 -4.22 5.00 29.10
C THR A 58 -3.35 6.22 29.38
N ASP A 59 -3.24 6.60 30.65
CA ASP A 59 -2.41 7.73 31.07
C ASP A 59 -0.91 7.36 31.19
N SER A 60 -0.10 8.26 31.75
CA SER A 60 1.34 8.02 31.94
C SER A 60 1.70 6.87 32.88
N GLN A 61 0.74 6.42 33.70
CA GLN A 61 0.86 5.27 34.60
C GLN A 61 0.17 4.03 34.00
N GLY A 62 -0.24 4.08 32.73
CA GLY A 62 -0.93 2.98 32.06
C GLY A 62 -2.37 2.80 32.53
N HIS A 63 -2.87 3.71 33.37
CA HIS A 63 -4.19 3.60 33.97
C HIS A 63 -5.27 4.08 32.99
N TYR A 64 -6.38 3.36 32.92
CA TYR A 64 -7.57 3.73 32.15
C TYR A 64 -8.81 3.77 33.03
N ARG A 65 -9.76 4.63 32.66
CA ARG A 65 -11.08 4.69 33.32
C ARG A 65 -12.18 4.90 32.31
N LEU A 66 -13.06 3.92 32.23
CA LEU A 66 -14.20 3.86 31.32
C LEU A 66 -15.50 4.14 32.08
N LEU A 67 -16.25 5.13 31.60
CA LEU A 67 -17.54 5.54 32.14
C LEU A 67 -18.61 5.39 31.05
N TYR A 68 -19.61 4.56 31.29
CA TYR A 68 -20.75 4.36 30.41
C TYR A 68 -22.04 4.24 31.24
N SER A 69 -23.18 4.58 30.64
CA SER A 69 -24.48 4.51 31.33
C SER A 69 -24.99 3.07 31.38
N PRO A 70 -25.70 2.66 32.45
CA PRO A 70 -26.51 1.44 32.42
C PRO A 70 -27.53 1.42 31.26
N ASP A 71 -27.99 2.58 30.79
CA ASP A 71 -28.86 2.68 29.61
C ASP A 71 -28.16 2.31 28.30
N SER A 72 -26.82 2.34 28.27
CA SER A 72 -26.05 1.95 27.08
C SER A 72 -26.21 0.45 26.74
N TYR A 73 -26.74 -0.36 27.67
CA TYR A 73 -27.07 -1.76 27.46
C TYR A 73 -28.40 -2.02 26.73
N GLN A 74 -29.22 -0.99 26.45
CA GLN A 74 -30.60 -1.14 25.96
C GLN A 74 -30.77 -1.90 24.62
N ASN A 75 -29.70 -2.10 23.85
CA ASN A 75 -29.73 -2.87 22.59
C ASN A 75 -29.29 -4.34 22.76
N ILE A 76 -28.93 -4.76 23.98
CA ILE A 76 -28.51 -6.12 24.30
C ILE A 76 -29.72 -6.85 24.91
N LEU A 77 -30.30 -7.79 24.17
CA LEU A 77 -31.49 -8.60 24.54
C LEU A 77 -31.18 -9.65 25.64
N ASP A 78 -30.15 -9.43 26.46
CA ASP A 78 -29.66 -10.37 27.46
C ASP A 78 -30.03 -9.87 28.86
N ASP A 79 -30.59 -10.74 29.71
CA ASP A 79 -31.01 -10.38 31.08
C ASP A 79 -29.83 -9.96 31.98
N LYS A 80 -28.60 -10.09 31.48
CA LYS A 80 -27.34 -9.80 32.18
C LYS A 80 -26.38 -9.03 31.27
N PRO A 81 -25.95 -7.81 31.65
CA PRO A 81 -24.96 -7.06 30.88
C PRO A 81 -23.64 -7.83 30.83
N THR A 82 -23.31 -8.35 29.65
CA THR A 82 -22.03 -9.00 29.39
C THR A 82 -21.14 -8.02 28.64
N VAL A 83 -19.96 -7.74 29.17
CA VAL A 83 -19.00 -6.81 28.57
C VAL A 83 -17.62 -7.43 28.42
N GLN A 84 -16.81 -6.84 27.56
CA GLN A 84 -15.44 -7.26 27.31
C GLN A 84 -14.59 -6.01 27.12
N LEU A 85 -13.34 -6.02 27.59
CA LEU A 85 -12.41 -4.94 27.28
C LEU A 85 -11.61 -5.29 26.04
N VAL A 86 -11.44 -4.29 25.18
CA VAL A 86 -10.56 -4.35 24.02
C VAL A 86 -9.52 -3.26 24.17
N VAL A 87 -8.25 -3.65 24.19
CA VAL A 87 -7.14 -2.70 24.13
C VAL A 87 -6.70 -2.59 22.68
N LYS A 88 -6.71 -1.36 22.16
CA LYS A 88 -6.27 -1.00 20.83
C LYS A 88 -4.98 -0.20 20.91
N ASP A 89 -4.31 -0.10 19.76
CA ASP A 89 -3.12 0.73 19.63
C ASP A 89 -3.40 2.23 19.86
N VAL A 90 -2.34 3.04 19.86
CA VAL A 90 -2.43 4.49 20.12
C VAL A 90 -3.26 5.26 19.08
N LEU A 91 -3.51 4.67 17.91
CA LEU A 91 -4.39 5.23 16.89
C LEU A 91 -5.84 4.75 17.00
N GLY A 92 -6.13 3.79 17.89
CA GLY A 92 -7.45 3.20 18.09
C GLY A 92 -7.93 2.39 16.89
N ILE A 93 -7.01 1.72 16.19
CA ILE A 93 -7.26 1.01 14.93
C ILE A 93 -7.12 -0.49 15.10
N SER A 94 -5.96 -0.97 15.57
CA SER A 94 -5.70 -2.41 15.69
C SER A 94 -5.93 -2.86 17.12
N GLU A 95 -6.66 -3.97 17.26
CA GLU A 95 -6.78 -4.69 18.53
C GLU A 95 -5.41 -5.30 18.87
N LEU A 96 -4.96 -5.04 20.09
CA LEU A 96 -3.74 -5.60 20.66
C LEU A 96 -4.05 -6.75 21.62
N GLU A 97 -5.14 -6.61 22.37
CA GLU A 97 -5.59 -7.60 23.35
C GLU A 97 -7.10 -7.47 23.58
N LYS A 98 -7.76 -8.61 23.83
CA LYS A 98 -9.19 -8.66 24.17
C LYS A 98 -9.38 -9.56 25.39
N THR A 99 -9.86 -9.00 26.50
CA THR A 99 -9.96 -9.71 27.79
C THR A 99 -11.01 -10.81 27.76
N GLU A 100 -11.10 -11.66 28.77
CA GLU A 100 -12.28 -12.52 28.94
C GLU A 100 -13.57 -11.70 29.11
N LYS A 101 -14.72 -12.33 28.84
CA LYS A 101 -16.04 -11.70 29.01
C LYS A 101 -16.40 -11.61 30.49
N HIS A 102 -16.82 -10.42 30.91
CA HIS A 102 -17.39 -10.17 32.23
C HIS A 102 -18.91 -10.22 32.15
N ILE A 103 -19.50 -11.26 32.72
CA ILE A 103 -20.94 -11.53 32.66
C ILE A 103 -21.65 -10.87 33.86
N ALA A 104 -22.83 -10.30 33.63
CA ALA A 104 -23.69 -9.73 34.66
C ALA A 104 -23.02 -8.63 35.50
N VAL A 105 -22.28 -7.74 34.85
CA VAL A 105 -21.63 -6.61 35.53
C VAL A 105 -22.69 -5.70 36.13
N SER A 106 -22.74 -5.65 37.45
CA SER A 106 -23.74 -4.88 38.23
C SER A 106 -23.09 -3.87 39.16
N GLU A 107 -21.77 -3.95 39.32
CA GLU A 107 -20.98 -3.05 40.13
C GLU A 107 -20.96 -1.65 39.51
N THR A 108 -21.19 -0.61 40.32
CA THR A 108 -21.04 0.79 39.88
C THR A 108 -19.60 1.10 39.46
N MET A 109 -18.63 0.51 40.15
CA MET A 109 -17.22 0.57 39.83
C MET A 109 -16.66 -0.84 39.86
N LYS A 110 -16.08 -1.27 38.74
CA LYS A 110 -15.41 -2.56 38.60
C LYS A 110 -13.94 -2.31 38.29
N THR A 111 -13.08 -2.71 39.21
CA THR A 111 -11.62 -2.74 39.03
C THR A 111 -11.25 -4.02 38.30
N MET A 112 -10.37 -3.87 37.32
CA MET A 112 -9.92 -4.93 36.43
C MET A 112 -8.52 -5.38 36.84
N GLU A 113 -8.19 -6.62 36.53
CA GLU A 113 -6.79 -7.08 36.59
C GLU A 113 -5.95 -6.31 35.57
N ASP A 114 -4.64 -6.21 35.85
CA ASP A 114 -3.71 -5.55 34.94
C ASP A 114 -3.66 -6.32 33.61
N ILE A 115 -3.85 -5.58 32.51
CA ILE A 115 -3.76 -6.15 31.16
C ILE A 115 -2.30 -6.08 30.73
N ILE A 116 -1.70 -7.23 30.45
CA ILE A 116 -0.29 -7.31 30.05
C ILE A 116 -0.17 -7.41 28.53
N ILE A 117 0.42 -6.40 27.91
CA ILE A 117 0.66 -6.36 26.46
C ILE A 117 2.16 -6.23 26.22
N PRO A 118 2.79 -7.11 25.43
CA PRO A 118 4.20 -6.95 25.09
C PRO A 118 4.48 -5.56 24.51
N ARG A 119 5.41 -4.79 25.08
CA ARG A 119 5.67 -3.39 24.67
C ARG A 119 5.91 -3.27 23.16
N LYS A 120 6.56 -4.27 22.58
CA LYS A 120 6.85 -4.31 21.14
C LYS A 120 5.61 -4.40 20.25
N TRP A 121 4.47 -4.85 20.74
CA TRP A 121 3.20 -4.86 19.99
C TRP A 121 2.58 -3.46 19.92
N ALA A 122 2.74 -2.69 20.99
CA ALA A 122 2.21 -1.34 21.15
C ALA A 122 3.11 -0.25 20.56
N GLU A 123 4.43 -0.38 20.72
CA GLU A 123 5.39 0.68 20.46
C GLU A 123 6.45 0.29 19.41
N GLY A 124 7.11 1.32 18.86
CA GLY A 124 8.21 1.18 17.91
C GLY A 124 7.79 0.99 16.45
N TRP A 125 8.79 1.05 15.58
CA TRP A 125 8.65 1.09 14.12
C TRP A 125 8.53 -0.28 13.44
N TYR A 126 8.95 -1.34 14.14
CA TYR A 126 9.12 -2.65 13.53
C TYR A 126 7.86 -3.48 13.60
N VAL A 127 7.52 -4.11 12.49
CA VAL A 127 6.45 -5.10 12.41
C VAL A 127 6.84 -6.35 13.18
N THR A 128 5.93 -6.86 14.00
CA THR A 128 6.14 -8.05 14.84
C THR A 128 5.19 -9.19 14.50
N LEU A 129 4.03 -8.93 13.86
CA LEU A 129 2.98 -9.92 13.61
C LEU A 129 2.56 -10.65 14.90
N GLY A 130 2.40 -9.90 16.00
CA GLY A 130 2.16 -10.49 17.33
C GLY A 130 3.33 -11.30 17.92
N GLY A 131 4.49 -11.35 17.26
CA GLY A 131 5.68 -12.06 17.77
C GLY A 131 6.52 -11.26 18.77
N SER A 132 7.52 -11.91 19.35
CA SER A 132 8.50 -11.28 20.27
C SER A 132 9.74 -10.69 19.56
N ARG A 133 9.87 -10.94 18.25
CA ARG A 133 11.00 -10.53 17.39
C ARG A 133 10.53 -9.62 16.27
N LYS A 134 11.46 -8.85 15.70
CA LYS A 134 11.24 -8.12 14.44
C LYS A 134 11.01 -9.16 13.34
N SER A 135 9.83 -9.14 12.71
CA SER A 135 9.52 -10.08 11.63
C SER A 135 10.41 -9.78 10.41
N ARG A 136 11.02 -10.80 9.78
CA ARG A 136 11.76 -10.70 8.50
C ARG A 136 12.68 -9.48 8.36
N PHE A 137 13.44 -9.20 9.41
CA PHE A 137 14.36 -8.06 9.48
C PHE A 137 15.80 -8.50 9.22
N THR A 138 16.49 -7.80 8.33
CA THR A 138 17.89 -8.01 7.95
C THR A 138 18.64 -6.68 7.94
N THR A 139 19.98 -6.72 8.07
CA THR A 139 20.81 -5.50 8.21
C THR A 139 21.94 -5.41 7.18
N ASP A 140 22.15 -6.46 6.40
CA ASP A 140 23.28 -6.66 5.50
C ASP A 140 22.90 -6.45 4.03
N ASN A 141 21.95 -5.53 3.78
CA ASN A 141 21.37 -5.35 2.45
C ASN A 141 21.98 -4.18 1.70
N GLN A 142 21.94 -4.28 0.37
CA GLN A 142 22.02 -3.16 -0.55
C GLN A 142 20.64 -2.98 -1.19
N VAL A 143 20.20 -1.73 -1.31
CA VAL A 143 18.91 -1.38 -1.92
C VAL A 143 19.16 -0.40 -3.06
N GLU A 144 18.36 -0.51 -4.10
CA GLU A 144 18.31 0.45 -5.19
C GLU A 144 16.84 0.71 -5.54
N VAL A 145 16.41 1.95 -5.34
CA VAL A 145 15.09 2.42 -5.73
C VAL A 145 15.11 2.70 -7.23
N LEU A 146 14.10 2.20 -7.92
CA LEU A 146 13.93 2.28 -9.37
C LEU A 146 12.66 3.08 -9.62
N VAL A 147 12.83 4.39 -9.84
CA VAL A 147 11.73 5.30 -10.16
C VAL A 147 11.43 5.21 -11.65
N ASP A 148 10.15 5.04 -11.96
CA ASP A 148 9.58 4.70 -13.26
C ASP A 148 10.04 3.36 -13.84
N ASN A 149 9.23 2.88 -14.78
CA ASN A 149 9.37 1.53 -15.30
C ASN A 149 10.58 1.38 -16.24
N GLN A 150 11.03 2.45 -16.92
CA GLN A 150 12.21 2.35 -17.78
C GLN A 150 13.44 1.84 -17.01
N LEU A 151 13.77 2.46 -15.88
CA LEU A 151 14.97 2.07 -15.12
C LEU A 151 14.79 0.69 -14.49
N GLU A 152 13.59 0.35 -14.04
CA GLU A 152 13.30 -0.98 -13.52
C GLU A 152 13.50 -2.07 -14.57
N LEU A 153 12.92 -1.91 -15.75
CA LEU A 153 13.00 -2.86 -16.85
C LEU A 153 14.44 -3.04 -17.35
N GLU A 154 15.21 -1.95 -17.41
CA GLU A 154 16.65 -2.01 -17.73
C GLU A 154 17.41 -2.92 -16.74
N ARG A 155 17.12 -2.82 -15.44
CA ARG A 155 17.77 -3.67 -14.42
C ARG A 155 17.25 -5.10 -14.41
N VAL A 156 15.95 -5.31 -14.63
CA VAL A 156 15.37 -6.65 -14.76
C VAL A 156 15.99 -7.39 -15.93
N VAL A 157 16.08 -6.78 -17.11
CA VAL A 157 16.71 -7.40 -18.30
C VAL A 157 18.18 -7.72 -18.02
N GLU A 158 18.94 -6.78 -17.46
CA GLU A 158 20.35 -7.01 -17.11
C GLU A 158 20.54 -8.21 -16.16
N SER A 159 19.63 -8.36 -15.18
CA SER A 159 19.63 -9.47 -14.23
C SER A 159 19.30 -10.81 -14.87
N VAL A 160 18.28 -10.86 -15.72
CA VAL A 160 17.86 -12.07 -16.44
C VAL A 160 18.96 -12.54 -17.39
N GLU A 161 19.61 -11.63 -18.11
CA GLU A 161 20.73 -11.93 -19.00
C GLU A 161 21.93 -12.54 -18.25
N LYS A 162 22.18 -12.08 -17.01
CA LYS A 162 23.29 -12.54 -16.18
C LYS A 162 23.00 -13.79 -15.35
N ALA A 163 21.74 -14.18 -15.21
CA ALA A 163 21.33 -15.33 -14.41
C ALA A 163 22.09 -16.62 -14.80
N GLN A 164 22.48 -17.40 -13.79
CA GLN A 164 23.29 -18.61 -13.95
C GLN A 164 22.59 -19.89 -13.48
N SER A 165 21.65 -19.79 -12.52
CA SER A 165 21.07 -20.93 -11.82
C SER A 165 19.55 -20.96 -11.90
N TYR A 166 18.86 -19.92 -11.44
CA TYR A 166 17.39 -19.88 -11.46
C TYR A 166 16.83 -18.47 -11.43
N ILE A 167 15.61 -18.34 -11.96
CA ILE A 167 14.79 -17.14 -11.89
C ILE A 167 13.40 -17.53 -11.39
N TYR A 168 12.95 -16.89 -10.31
CA TYR A 168 11.61 -17.06 -9.77
C TYR A 168 10.84 -15.75 -9.89
N LEU A 169 9.73 -15.76 -10.63
CA LEU A 169 8.97 -14.56 -10.99
C LEU A 169 7.51 -14.70 -10.56
N THR A 170 6.99 -13.74 -9.80
CA THR A 170 5.54 -13.52 -9.66
C THR A 170 5.14 -12.27 -10.43
N GLN A 171 4.05 -12.33 -11.18
CA GLN A 171 3.49 -11.17 -11.87
C GLN A 171 1.97 -11.14 -11.80
N PHE A 172 1.43 -9.92 -11.82
CA PHE A 172 -0.02 -9.72 -11.80
C PHE A 172 -0.62 -10.03 -13.17
N GLU A 173 -0.03 -9.45 -14.21
CA GLU A 173 -0.29 -9.69 -15.63
C GLU A 173 1.06 -9.63 -16.36
N PHE A 174 1.21 -10.41 -17.44
CA PHE A 174 2.42 -10.41 -18.26
C PHE A 174 2.06 -10.67 -19.73
N GLU A 175 2.30 -9.67 -20.58
CA GLU A 175 2.09 -9.77 -22.03
C GLU A 175 3.29 -10.43 -22.74
N THR A 176 3.01 -11.37 -23.64
CA THR A 176 4.03 -12.18 -24.32
C THR A 176 4.95 -11.38 -25.24
N ASP A 177 4.47 -10.26 -25.79
CA ASP A 177 5.21 -9.38 -26.69
C ASP A 177 5.70 -8.09 -25.99
N PHE A 178 5.75 -8.08 -24.65
CA PHE A 178 6.17 -6.93 -23.87
C PHE A 178 7.65 -6.57 -24.11
N ILE A 179 7.88 -5.43 -24.75
CA ILE A 179 9.21 -4.86 -24.98
C ILE A 179 9.64 -4.11 -23.72
N ALA A 180 10.64 -4.64 -23.03
CA ALA A 180 11.14 -4.08 -21.79
C ALA A 180 12.10 -2.90 -22.03
N THR A 181 13.00 -3.02 -23.01
CA THR A 181 14.05 -2.03 -23.26
C THR A 181 14.11 -1.60 -24.71
N PHE A 182 14.61 -0.38 -24.93
CA PHE A 182 14.71 0.26 -26.24
C PHE A 182 16.10 0.88 -26.43
N THR A 183 16.60 0.84 -27.66
CA THR A 183 17.82 1.57 -28.02
C THR A 183 17.56 3.09 -28.08
N SER A 184 18.53 3.87 -27.63
CA SER A 184 18.48 5.34 -27.63
C SER A 184 19.09 5.95 -28.90
N GLU A 185 18.49 5.71 -30.07
CA GLU A 185 18.73 6.57 -31.23
C GLU A 185 17.78 7.78 -31.16
N VAL A 186 18.32 9.01 -31.29
CA VAL A 186 17.54 10.25 -31.23
C VAL A 186 16.36 10.19 -32.21
N ASP A 187 15.15 10.31 -31.68
CA ASP A 187 13.85 10.26 -32.38
C ASP A 187 13.52 8.94 -33.12
N ASN A 188 14.24 7.84 -32.85
CA ASN A 188 13.98 6.53 -33.46
C ASN A 188 14.22 5.37 -32.48
N PHE A 189 13.28 5.15 -31.56
CA PHE A 189 13.35 4.05 -30.60
C PHE A 189 13.18 2.70 -31.31
N ARG A 190 14.14 1.79 -31.14
CA ARG A 190 14.00 0.39 -31.60
C ARG A 190 13.91 -0.55 -30.41
N PRO A 191 12.99 -1.54 -30.44
CA PRO A 191 12.93 -2.60 -29.44
C PRO A 191 14.31 -3.27 -29.27
N GLN A 192 14.77 -3.41 -28.03
CA GLN A 192 16.04 -4.03 -27.69
C GLN A 192 15.84 -5.40 -27.04
N ALA A 193 14.98 -5.48 -26.02
CA ALA A 193 14.66 -6.74 -25.36
C ALA A 193 13.15 -6.90 -25.20
N VAL A 194 12.66 -8.09 -25.58
CA VAL A 194 11.31 -8.56 -25.25
C VAL A 194 11.46 -9.54 -24.09
N LEU A 195 10.79 -9.26 -22.97
CA LEU A 195 11.15 -9.88 -21.69
C LEU A 195 10.93 -11.40 -21.67
N THR A 196 9.86 -11.88 -22.30
CA THR A 196 9.59 -13.32 -22.45
C THR A 196 10.67 -14.05 -23.24
N HIS A 197 11.16 -13.47 -24.33
CA HIS A 197 12.28 -14.00 -25.09
C HIS A 197 13.56 -14.01 -24.25
N THR A 198 13.84 -12.94 -23.49
CA THR A 198 15.02 -12.89 -22.59
C THR A 198 14.96 -13.99 -21.51
N LEU A 199 13.77 -14.28 -20.96
CA LEU A 199 13.55 -15.39 -20.02
C LEU A 199 13.72 -16.75 -20.69
N GLN A 200 13.20 -16.92 -21.91
CA GLN A 200 13.39 -18.15 -22.69
C GLN A 200 14.87 -18.41 -22.97
N GLU A 201 15.61 -17.39 -23.41
CA GLU A 201 17.05 -17.48 -23.64
C GLU A 201 17.81 -17.85 -22.36
N ALA A 202 17.37 -17.38 -21.18
CA ALA A 202 17.93 -17.81 -19.91
C ALA A 202 17.69 -19.30 -19.66
N ALA A 203 16.46 -19.77 -19.90
CA ALA A 203 16.12 -21.18 -19.78
C ALA A 203 16.95 -22.06 -20.74
N GLU A 204 17.17 -21.61 -21.98
CA GLU A 204 18.03 -22.28 -22.96
C GLU A 204 19.50 -22.34 -22.53
N ARG A 205 19.98 -21.38 -21.74
CA ARG A 205 21.31 -21.42 -21.09
C ARG A 205 21.38 -22.40 -19.91
N GLY A 206 20.26 -22.99 -19.50
CA GLY A 206 20.16 -23.93 -18.38
C GLY A 206 19.69 -23.30 -17.06
N VAL A 207 19.23 -22.05 -17.07
CA VAL A 207 18.64 -21.39 -15.89
C VAL A 207 17.26 -21.97 -15.62
N ASN A 208 16.96 -22.36 -14.38
CA ASN A 208 15.63 -22.83 -13.99
C ASN A 208 14.67 -21.64 -13.80
N VAL A 209 13.79 -21.42 -14.77
CA VAL A 209 12.83 -20.31 -14.73
C VAL A 209 11.46 -20.81 -14.28
N LYS A 210 10.94 -20.22 -13.19
CA LYS A 210 9.60 -20.51 -12.65
C LYS A 210 8.78 -19.23 -12.53
N ILE A 211 7.54 -19.27 -13.03
CA ILE A 211 6.65 -18.11 -13.07
C ILE A 211 5.33 -18.44 -12.37
N ILE A 212 4.85 -17.54 -11.50
CA ILE A 212 3.48 -17.54 -10.98
C ILE A 212 2.74 -16.35 -11.59
N LEU A 213 1.64 -16.60 -12.30
CA LEU A 213 0.76 -15.56 -12.84
C LEU A 213 -0.64 -15.66 -12.25
N ASN A 214 -1.34 -14.54 -12.10
CA ASN A 214 -2.76 -14.60 -11.79
C ASN A 214 -3.57 -15.11 -12.96
N GLU A 215 -4.61 -15.84 -12.61
CA GLU A 215 -5.78 -16.01 -13.46
C GLU A 215 -7.00 -16.05 -12.55
N ASN A 216 -7.92 -15.11 -12.75
CA ASN A 216 -9.20 -15.09 -12.05
C ASN A 216 -10.21 -14.24 -12.82
N LEU A 217 -11.47 -14.30 -12.42
CA LEU A 217 -12.57 -13.59 -13.10
C LEU A 217 -12.41 -12.07 -13.19
N ALA A 218 -11.55 -11.47 -12.37
CA ALA A 218 -11.32 -10.02 -12.33
C ALA A 218 -10.03 -9.59 -13.06
N VAL A 219 -9.20 -10.53 -13.53
CA VAL A 219 -7.92 -10.26 -14.22
C VAL A 219 -7.97 -10.88 -15.62
N PRO A 220 -7.55 -10.17 -16.68
CA PRO A 220 -7.47 -10.75 -18.02
C PRO A 220 -6.63 -12.04 -18.06
N ASP A 221 -7.06 -13.01 -18.86
CA ASP A 221 -6.29 -14.26 -19.07
C ASP A 221 -5.01 -13.97 -19.87
N SER A 222 -3.90 -13.82 -19.13
CA SER A 222 -2.54 -13.82 -19.66
C SER A 222 -1.80 -15.15 -19.39
N TYR A 223 -2.35 -16.02 -18.52
CA TYR A 223 -1.75 -17.31 -18.20
C TYR A 223 -1.76 -18.24 -19.42
N SER A 224 -2.91 -18.44 -20.06
CA SER A 224 -3.02 -19.35 -21.21
C SER A 224 -2.08 -18.97 -22.36
N GLN A 225 -1.95 -17.67 -22.63
CA GLN A 225 -1.05 -17.16 -23.68
C GLN A 225 0.42 -17.38 -23.33
N MET A 226 0.78 -17.23 -22.05
CA MET A 226 2.13 -17.46 -21.55
C MET A 226 2.48 -18.96 -21.51
N GLU A 227 1.53 -19.81 -21.13
CA GLU A 227 1.69 -21.27 -21.18
C GLU A 227 1.91 -21.74 -22.62
N GLU A 228 1.13 -21.25 -23.58
CA GLU A 228 1.32 -21.55 -25.01
C GLU A 228 2.68 -21.06 -25.52
N PHE A 229 3.10 -19.85 -25.15
CA PHE A 229 4.40 -19.29 -25.55
C PHE A 229 5.56 -20.15 -25.07
N PHE A 230 5.52 -20.64 -23.83
CA PHE A 230 6.60 -21.41 -23.22
C PHE A 230 6.48 -22.93 -23.39
N GLN A 231 5.49 -23.44 -24.14
CA GLN A 231 5.18 -24.88 -24.23
C GLN A 231 6.36 -25.77 -24.66
N ASP A 232 7.25 -25.25 -25.51
CA ASP A 232 8.44 -25.95 -26.04
C ASP A 232 9.74 -25.58 -25.30
N SER A 233 9.64 -24.85 -24.19
CA SER A 233 10.77 -24.42 -23.35
C SER A 233 10.83 -25.20 -22.04
N SER A 234 11.90 -25.00 -21.26
CA SER A 234 11.99 -25.49 -19.88
C SER A 234 11.47 -24.51 -18.83
N VAL A 235 10.81 -23.42 -19.24
CA VAL A 235 10.18 -22.47 -18.33
C VAL A 235 8.92 -23.11 -17.75
N GLU A 236 8.81 -23.15 -16.42
CA GLU A 236 7.62 -23.66 -15.75
C GLU A 236 6.74 -22.50 -15.29
N ILE A 237 5.47 -22.52 -15.69
CA ILE A 237 4.47 -21.53 -15.28
C ILE A 237 3.38 -22.19 -14.44
N ARG A 238 2.90 -21.47 -13.43
CA ARG A 238 1.76 -21.88 -12.59
C ARG A 238 0.77 -20.75 -12.45
N GLU A 239 -0.48 -21.14 -12.61
CA GLU A 239 -1.64 -20.29 -12.38
C GLU A 239 -1.87 -20.13 -10.87
N PHE A 240 -2.02 -18.88 -10.41
CA PHE A 240 -2.58 -18.60 -9.10
C PHE A 240 -4.10 -18.43 -9.24
N LYS A 241 -4.83 -19.52 -8.98
CA LYS A 241 -6.29 -19.52 -8.90
C LYS A 241 -6.75 -18.88 -7.61
N SER A 242 -7.64 -17.90 -7.70
CA SER A 242 -8.31 -17.38 -6.52
C SER A 242 -9.49 -18.25 -6.12
N HIS A 243 -9.55 -18.64 -4.84
CA HIS A 243 -10.74 -19.25 -4.24
C HIS A 243 -11.72 -18.19 -3.67
N GLY A 244 -11.54 -16.89 -4.01
CA GLY A 244 -12.37 -15.77 -3.55
C GLY A 244 -12.18 -14.51 -4.42
N LEU A 245 -12.27 -13.32 -3.81
CA LEU A 245 -12.02 -12.03 -4.49
C LEU A 245 -10.56 -11.55 -4.37
N HIS A 246 -9.66 -12.35 -3.79
CA HIS A 246 -8.25 -11.98 -3.60
C HIS A 246 -7.39 -12.42 -4.78
N VAL A 247 -6.25 -11.77 -4.99
CA VAL A 247 -5.34 -12.09 -6.10
C VAL A 247 -3.88 -12.15 -5.62
N MET A 248 -2.99 -12.75 -6.42
CA MET A 248 -1.54 -12.65 -6.28
C MET A 248 -1.07 -11.28 -6.80
N HIS A 249 -1.25 -10.21 -6.04
CA HIS A 249 -0.91 -8.88 -6.51
C HIS A 249 0.58 -8.54 -6.36
N ALA A 250 1.30 -9.29 -5.52
CA ALA A 250 2.74 -9.20 -5.35
C ALA A 250 3.47 -9.56 -6.67
N LYS A 251 4.24 -8.62 -7.17
CA LYS A 251 5.07 -8.74 -8.36
C LYS A 251 6.52 -8.75 -7.90
N THR A 252 7.19 -9.89 -8.04
CA THR A 252 8.51 -10.10 -7.45
C THR A 252 9.37 -10.92 -8.39
N MET A 253 10.67 -10.68 -8.39
CA MET A 253 11.62 -11.52 -9.12
C MET A 253 12.80 -11.86 -8.22
N VAL A 254 13.24 -13.10 -8.21
CA VAL A 254 14.49 -13.54 -7.56
C VAL A 254 15.40 -14.12 -8.63
N VAL A 255 16.67 -13.74 -8.61
CA VAL A 255 17.69 -14.25 -9.52
C VAL A 255 18.83 -14.85 -8.70
N ASP A 256 19.04 -16.16 -8.90
CA ASP A 256 20.11 -16.96 -8.29
C ASP A 256 20.21 -16.92 -6.75
N GLY A 257 19.17 -16.42 -6.07
CA GLY A 257 19.19 -16.15 -4.63
C GLY A 257 20.14 -15.02 -4.22
N GLU A 258 20.71 -14.28 -5.17
CA GLU A 258 21.68 -13.21 -4.94
C GLU A 258 21.06 -11.81 -4.99
N GLU A 259 20.02 -11.65 -5.81
CA GLU A 259 19.27 -10.42 -5.95
C GLU A 259 17.78 -10.67 -6.11
N ALA A 260 16.99 -9.69 -5.69
CA ALA A 260 15.54 -9.73 -5.80
C ALA A 260 14.97 -8.37 -6.17
N TYR A 261 13.76 -8.38 -6.71
CA TYR A 261 12.97 -7.21 -7.05
C TYR A 261 11.61 -7.32 -6.39
N VAL A 262 11.12 -6.19 -5.86
CA VAL A 262 9.70 -5.96 -5.65
C VAL A 262 9.29 -4.91 -6.68
N ILE A 263 8.40 -5.30 -7.58
CA ILE A 263 8.08 -4.58 -8.81
C ILE A 263 6.72 -3.89 -8.60
N GLY A 264 6.62 -2.61 -8.93
CA GLY A 264 5.38 -1.85 -8.83
C GLY A 264 4.37 -2.26 -9.91
N SER A 265 4.84 -2.25 -11.17
CA SER A 265 4.00 -2.38 -12.36
C SER A 265 3.90 -3.80 -12.90
N PRO A 266 2.74 -4.19 -13.48
CA PRO A 266 2.66 -5.41 -14.27
C PRO A 266 3.51 -5.30 -15.54
N PHE A 267 3.88 -6.43 -16.14
CA PHE A 267 4.64 -6.47 -17.39
C PHE A 267 3.69 -6.34 -18.60
N LYS A 268 3.14 -5.14 -18.74
CA LYS A 268 2.20 -4.75 -19.81
C LYS A 268 2.70 -3.55 -20.58
N LYS A 269 2.43 -3.51 -21.88
CA LYS A 269 2.93 -2.47 -22.79
C LYS A 269 2.45 -1.06 -22.46
N ASP A 270 1.29 -0.92 -21.82
CA ASP A 270 0.73 0.38 -21.41
C ASP A 270 1.38 0.93 -20.14
N TYR A 271 2.08 0.10 -19.38
CA TYR A 271 2.83 0.50 -18.19
C TYR A 271 4.27 0.93 -18.48
N TRP A 272 4.83 0.68 -19.67
CA TRP A 272 6.16 1.17 -19.99
C TRP A 272 6.20 2.70 -19.92
N ASP A 273 7.07 3.32 -19.11
CA ASP A 273 7.26 4.79 -19.08
C ASP A 273 8.68 5.20 -18.66
N SER A 274 9.05 6.42 -19.01
CA SER A 274 10.27 7.10 -18.57
C SER A 274 9.95 8.25 -17.60
N PRO A 275 10.92 8.74 -16.81
CA PRO A 275 10.71 9.88 -15.90
C PRO A 275 10.34 11.21 -16.56
N GLN A 276 10.30 11.26 -17.90
CA GLN A 276 9.83 12.42 -18.65
C GLN A 276 8.31 12.40 -18.86
N HIS A 277 7.65 11.26 -18.62
CA HIS A 277 6.20 11.05 -18.82
C HIS A 277 5.71 11.62 -20.16
N ILE A 278 6.39 11.23 -21.24
CA ILE A 278 6.16 11.79 -22.57
C ILE A 278 4.73 11.45 -23.04
N ILE A 279 3.97 12.49 -23.38
CA ILE A 279 2.64 12.33 -23.98
C ILE A 279 2.78 11.66 -25.35
N LYS A 280 2.01 10.59 -25.57
CA LYS A 280 2.04 9.77 -26.80
C LYS A 280 3.44 9.20 -27.09
N ASP A 281 4.14 8.75 -26.06
CA ASP A 281 5.41 8.04 -26.22
C ASP A 281 5.22 6.76 -27.07
N PRO A 282 5.94 6.60 -28.21
CA PRO A 282 5.77 5.44 -29.09
C PRO A 282 6.24 4.12 -28.48
N ARG A 283 7.00 4.15 -27.38
CA ARG A 283 7.44 2.96 -26.64
C ARG A 283 6.32 2.35 -25.80
N ARG A 284 5.31 3.17 -25.41
CA ARG A 284 4.11 2.75 -24.69
C ARG A 284 3.01 2.35 -25.68
N GLN A 285 2.37 1.20 -25.48
CA GLN A 285 1.33 0.69 -26.40
C GLN A 285 0.07 0.25 -25.65
N PRO A 286 -1.13 0.33 -26.28
CA PRO A 286 -1.39 0.87 -27.63
C PRO A 286 -1.19 2.39 -27.73
N PRO A 287 -1.01 2.96 -28.93
CA PRO A 287 -0.81 4.40 -29.09
C PRO A 287 -1.93 5.21 -28.44
N GLY A 288 -1.55 6.22 -27.66
CA GLY A 288 -2.48 7.13 -27.01
C GLY A 288 -2.82 6.81 -25.56
N VAL A 289 -2.31 5.72 -24.98
CA VAL A 289 -2.42 5.49 -23.53
C VAL A 289 -1.62 6.54 -22.74
N ARG A 290 -2.17 6.90 -21.58
CA ARG A 290 -1.60 7.91 -20.68
C ARG A 290 -0.24 7.47 -20.09
N PRO A 291 0.65 8.42 -19.74
CA PRO A 291 1.85 8.13 -18.97
C PRO A 291 1.53 7.44 -17.64
N VAL A 292 2.48 6.67 -17.12
CA VAL A 292 2.38 5.92 -15.86
C VAL A 292 3.62 6.17 -15.02
N HIS A 293 3.42 6.59 -13.77
CA HIS A 293 4.45 6.72 -12.76
C HIS A 293 4.37 5.54 -11.78
N ASP A 294 5.50 4.90 -11.53
CA ASP A 294 5.59 3.80 -10.57
C ASP A 294 6.98 3.72 -9.92
N VAL A 295 7.11 2.96 -8.84
CA VAL A 295 8.37 2.76 -8.11
C VAL A 295 8.55 1.30 -7.77
N SER A 296 9.70 0.77 -8.18
CA SER A 296 10.17 -0.57 -7.86
C SER A 296 11.43 -0.51 -7.00
N ILE A 297 11.83 -1.65 -6.43
CA ILE A 297 13.03 -1.72 -5.61
C ILE A 297 13.79 -3.02 -5.86
N LYS A 298 15.09 -2.86 -6.14
CA LYS A 298 16.07 -3.95 -6.24
C LYS A 298 16.78 -4.14 -4.91
N LEU A 299 16.98 -5.39 -4.53
CA LEU A 299 17.54 -5.85 -3.27
C LEU A 299 18.71 -6.80 -3.52
N ARG A 300 19.75 -6.67 -2.70
CA ARG A 300 20.78 -7.71 -2.50
C ARG A 300 21.05 -7.88 -1.02
N GLY A 301 21.56 -9.05 -0.61
CA GLY A 301 21.83 -9.40 0.78
C GLY A 301 20.67 -10.15 1.44
N GLY A 302 20.60 -10.14 2.78
CA GLY A 302 19.71 -11.00 3.53
C GLY A 302 18.20 -10.87 3.21
N ALA A 303 17.74 -9.74 2.68
CA ALA A 303 16.34 -9.52 2.31
C ALA A 303 15.89 -10.40 1.13
N VAL A 304 16.82 -10.81 0.25
CA VAL A 304 16.53 -11.69 -0.91
C VAL A 304 15.92 -13.00 -0.45
N TYR A 305 16.43 -13.58 0.65
CA TYR A 305 15.90 -14.80 1.26
C TYR A 305 14.39 -14.71 1.51
N HIS A 306 13.87 -13.56 1.93
CA HIS A 306 12.46 -13.41 2.28
C HIS A 306 11.54 -13.27 1.06
N VAL A 307 12.05 -12.71 -0.05
CA VAL A 307 11.33 -12.68 -1.33
C VAL A 307 11.26 -14.09 -1.91
N GLU A 308 12.38 -14.80 -1.89
CA GLU A 308 12.48 -16.18 -2.36
C GLU A 308 11.65 -17.14 -1.51
N GLU A 309 11.71 -17.02 -0.18
CA GLU A 309 10.88 -17.80 0.76
C GLU A 309 9.39 -17.61 0.45
N PHE A 310 8.96 -16.39 0.13
CA PHE A 310 7.57 -16.13 -0.25
C PHE A 310 7.22 -16.79 -1.58
N PHE A 311 8.07 -16.68 -2.60
CA PHE A 311 7.87 -17.38 -3.87
C PHE A 311 7.73 -18.89 -3.65
N CYS A 312 8.66 -19.53 -2.94
CA CYS A 312 8.62 -20.96 -2.66
C CYS A 312 7.35 -21.36 -1.89
N GLN A 313 6.92 -20.54 -0.92
CA GLN A 313 5.67 -20.78 -0.18
C GLN A 313 4.45 -20.74 -1.08
N MET A 314 4.36 -19.75 -1.99
CA MET A 314 3.24 -19.63 -2.93
C MET A 314 3.27 -20.70 -4.01
N TRP A 315 4.44 -21.01 -4.57
CA TRP A 315 4.65 -22.12 -5.50
C TRP A 315 4.19 -23.45 -4.89
N ASN A 316 4.58 -23.69 -3.63
CA ASN A 316 4.21 -24.90 -2.91
C ASN A 316 2.76 -24.91 -2.44
N TYR A 317 2.13 -23.75 -2.24
CA TYR A 317 0.69 -23.63 -2.03
C TYR A 317 -0.05 -24.10 -3.27
N ILE A 318 0.24 -23.49 -4.43
CA ILE A 318 -0.35 -23.91 -5.72
C ILE A 318 -0.07 -25.39 -6.00
N ALA A 319 1.13 -25.89 -5.68
CA ALA A 319 1.45 -27.32 -5.81
C ALA A 319 0.45 -28.21 -5.08
N ARG A 320 0.04 -27.82 -3.86
CA ARG A 320 -0.89 -28.60 -3.04
C ARG A 320 -2.31 -28.54 -3.59
N GLU A 321 -2.77 -27.35 -3.94
CA GLU A 321 -4.15 -27.12 -4.40
C GLU A 321 -4.39 -27.75 -5.77
N GLU A 322 -3.47 -27.56 -6.72
CA GLU A 322 -3.72 -27.88 -8.13
C GLU A 322 -2.91 -29.08 -8.65
N TYR A 323 -1.79 -29.43 -8.00
CA TYR A 323 -0.83 -30.43 -8.51
C TYR A 323 -0.60 -31.61 -7.56
N GLN A 324 -1.52 -31.89 -6.62
CA GLN A 324 -1.42 -33.01 -5.66
C GLN A 324 -0.10 -33.03 -4.87
N GLY A 325 0.49 -31.86 -4.67
CA GLY A 325 1.78 -31.66 -4.03
C GLY A 325 3.02 -31.94 -4.89
N GLN A 326 2.89 -32.19 -6.19
CA GLN A 326 4.00 -32.43 -7.11
C GLN A 326 4.75 -31.14 -7.49
N GLY A 327 6.05 -31.28 -7.78
CA GLY A 327 6.90 -30.16 -8.20
C GLY A 327 7.11 -29.09 -7.12
N LYS A 328 6.94 -29.44 -5.84
CA LYS A 328 7.34 -28.57 -4.74
C LYS A 328 8.83 -28.27 -4.79
N ILE A 329 9.19 -27.07 -4.36
CA ILE A 329 10.57 -26.62 -4.24
C ILE A 329 10.90 -26.36 -2.77
N GLU A 330 12.13 -26.62 -2.38
CA GLU A 330 12.57 -26.32 -1.02
C GLU A 330 12.77 -24.81 -0.86
N PRO A 331 12.37 -24.22 0.28
CA PRO A 331 12.74 -22.85 0.57
C PRO A 331 14.28 -22.73 0.66
N PRO A 332 14.84 -21.54 0.40
CA PRO A 332 16.27 -21.34 0.48
C PRO A 332 16.79 -21.70 1.88
N ILE A 333 17.99 -22.27 1.97
CA ILE A 333 18.66 -22.43 3.26
C ILE A 333 19.23 -21.07 3.64
N ARG A 334 18.77 -20.51 4.76
CA ARG A 334 19.31 -19.26 5.29
C ARG A 334 20.78 -19.45 5.66
N ASN A 335 21.69 -19.06 4.77
CA ASN A 335 23.11 -19.06 5.06
C ASN A 335 23.45 -17.85 5.96
N PRO A 336 23.86 -18.06 7.21
CA PRO A 336 24.21 -16.95 8.12
C PRO A 336 25.53 -16.26 7.73
N VAL A 337 26.28 -16.84 6.78
CA VAL A 337 27.57 -16.33 6.30
C VAL A 337 27.34 -15.51 5.02
N SER A 338 26.87 -14.28 5.20
CA SER A 338 26.84 -13.28 4.13
C SER A 338 28.18 -12.53 4.16
N ASN A 339 28.93 -12.57 3.06
CA ASN A 339 29.89 -11.49 2.78
C ASN A 339 29.03 -10.22 2.70
N THR A 340 29.11 -9.33 3.70
CA THR A 340 28.21 -8.16 3.81
C THR A 340 28.09 -7.45 2.46
N VAL A 341 26.95 -7.59 1.80
CA VAL A 341 26.69 -6.98 0.47
C VAL A 341 26.41 -5.48 0.63
N GLY A 342 25.76 -5.12 1.73
CA GLY A 342 25.59 -3.74 2.14
C GLY A 342 25.34 -3.61 3.65
N LYS A 343 24.84 -2.45 4.07
CA LYS A 343 24.57 -2.10 5.48
C LYS A 343 23.17 -1.53 5.70
N THR A 344 22.31 -1.60 4.68
CA THR A 344 20.96 -1.04 4.74
C THR A 344 20.05 -2.02 5.47
N PRO A 345 19.45 -1.62 6.61
CA PRO A 345 18.39 -2.38 7.24
C PRO A 345 17.17 -2.49 6.34
N VAL A 346 16.56 -3.66 6.28
CA VAL A 346 15.34 -3.94 5.52
C VAL A 346 14.41 -4.80 6.37
N GLN A 347 13.12 -4.50 6.35
CA GLN A 347 12.08 -5.38 6.86
C GLN A 347 11.14 -5.76 5.72
N MET A 348 11.09 -7.05 5.37
CA MET A 348 10.14 -7.55 4.38
C MET A 348 8.78 -7.79 5.04
N VAL A 349 7.73 -7.23 4.49
CA VAL A 349 6.36 -7.36 5.02
C VAL A 349 5.40 -7.78 3.93
N ARG A 350 4.34 -8.47 4.31
CA ARG A 350 3.35 -9.00 3.38
C ARG A 350 1.93 -8.89 3.91
N SER A 351 0.98 -8.85 2.99
CA SER A 351 -0.42 -9.18 3.26
C SER A 351 -0.69 -10.54 2.65
N VAL A 352 -1.31 -11.43 3.41
CA VAL A 352 -1.62 -12.80 2.97
C VAL A 352 -3.03 -13.12 3.44
N THR A 353 -3.86 -13.66 2.54
CA THR A 353 -5.20 -14.14 2.90
C THR A 353 -5.12 -15.27 3.93
N PRO A 354 -5.99 -15.28 4.95
CA PRO A 354 -6.24 -16.44 5.80
C PRO A 354 -6.30 -17.76 5.02
N GLU A 355 -5.87 -18.84 5.67
CA GLU A 355 -5.88 -20.22 5.13
C GLU A 355 -4.99 -20.49 3.91
N THR A 356 -4.27 -19.49 3.38
CA THR A 356 -3.33 -19.69 2.26
C THR A 356 -1.99 -20.25 2.76
N LEU A 357 -1.33 -19.50 3.65
CA LEU A 357 -0.05 -19.90 4.25
C LEU A 357 -0.17 -20.32 5.71
N ASN A 358 -1.18 -19.79 6.41
CA ASN A 358 -1.55 -20.12 7.78
C ASN A 358 -3.02 -19.72 8.02
N GLU A 359 -3.62 -20.16 9.14
CA GLU A 359 -5.04 -19.93 9.47
C GLU A 359 -5.44 -18.45 9.53
N GLU A 360 -4.59 -17.57 10.06
CA GLU A 360 -4.91 -16.15 10.30
C GLU A 360 -4.52 -15.20 9.14
N GLY A 361 -3.73 -15.71 8.19
CA GLY A 361 -3.10 -14.91 7.15
C GLY A 361 -2.00 -14.01 7.71
N GLU A 362 -1.72 -12.90 7.02
CA GLU A 362 -0.79 -11.88 7.51
C GLU A 362 -1.28 -10.45 7.22
N LEU A 363 -0.96 -9.55 8.15
CA LEU A 363 -1.29 -8.12 8.12
C LEU A 363 -0.03 -7.24 8.27
N GLY A 364 1.13 -7.76 7.85
CA GLY A 364 2.42 -7.11 8.12
C GLY A 364 2.54 -5.72 7.49
N ILE A 365 1.98 -5.54 6.30
CA ILE A 365 1.98 -4.23 5.62
C ILE A 365 1.12 -3.23 6.39
N PHE A 366 -0.10 -3.63 6.77
CA PHE A 366 -1.00 -2.78 7.56
C PHE A 366 -0.42 -2.41 8.93
N GLU A 367 0.19 -3.37 9.62
CA GLU A 367 0.92 -3.11 10.87
C GLU A 367 2.07 -2.11 10.65
N GLY A 368 2.82 -2.24 9.54
CA GLY A 368 3.90 -1.33 9.17
C GLY A 368 3.43 0.11 9.02
N TYR A 369 2.38 0.34 8.22
CA TYR A 369 1.77 1.66 8.07
C TYR A 369 1.29 2.23 9.41
N ARG A 370 0.51 1.46 10.17
CA ARG A 370 -0.04 1.91 11.46
C ARG A 370 1.05 2.33 12.43
N ARG A 371 2.14 1.54 12.53
CA ARG A 371 3.29 1.86 13.39
C ARG A 371 4.03 3.10 12.93
N ALA A 372 4.25 3.27 11.62
CA ALA A 372 4.93 4.44 11.09
C ALA A 372 4.13 5.72 11.33
N LEU A 373 2.81 5.68 11.04
CA LEU A 373 1.91 6.80 11.28
C LEU A 373 1.82 7.18 12.76
N ALA A 374 1.76 6.19 13.66
CA ALA A 374 1.75 6.43 15.10
C ALA A 374 3.01 7.14 15.63
N GLN A 375 4.13 7.05 14.90
CA GLN A 375 5.42 7.60 15.30
C GLN A 375 5.80 8.88 14.56
N ALA A 376 4.98 9.32 13.59
CA ALA A 376 5.25 10.49 12.76
C ALA A 376 5.27 11.78 13.58
N LYS A 377 6.28 12.64 13.32
CA LYS A 377 6.54 13.88 14.07
C LYS A 377 6.63 15.11 13.19
N GLN A 378 7.18 14.99 11.99
CA GLN A 378 7.50 16.12 11.12
C GLN A 378 6.71 16.09 9.83
N PHE A 379 6.76 14.98 9.09
CA PHE A 379 5.97 14.82 7.89
C PHE A 379 5.69 13.36 7.52
N ILE A 380 4.60 13.19 6.78
CA ILE A 380 4.21 11.96 6.10
C ILE A 380 4.07 12.28 4.61
N TYR A 381 4.76 11.52 3.77
CA TYR A 381 4.56 11.52 2.32
C TYR A 381 3.95 10.18 1.91
N LEU A 382 2.85 10.21 1.17
CA LEU A 382 2.19 9.03 0.61
C LEU A 382 2.10 9.21 -0.90
N GLU A 383 2.44 8.17 -1.64
CA GLU A 383 2.20 8.07 -3.08
C GLU A 383 1.50 6.74 -3.34
N ASN A 384 0.25 6.80 -3.77
CA ASN A 384 -0.53 5.58 -3.91
C ASN A 384 -1.58 5.65 -5.02
N GLN A 385 -1.74 4.53 -5.71
CA GLN A 385 -2.77 4.35 -6.73
C GLN A 385 -4.17 4.59 -6.17
N PHE A 386 -4.45 4.09 -4.95
CA PHE A 386 -5.76 4.20 -4.30
C PHE A 386 -5.62 4.68 -2.85
N LEU A 387 -6.59 5.49 -2.39
CA LEU A 387 -6.73 5.87 -0.99
C LEU A 387 -8.18 5.73 -0.53
N THR A 388 -8.59 4.51 -0.24
CA THR A 388 -9.97 4.18 0.17
C THR A 388 -10.04 3.52 1.55
N ASN A 389 -8.90 3.14 2.13
CA ASN A 389 -8.88 2.46 3.42
C ASN A 389 -9.28 3.39 4.58
N LYS A 390 -10.42 3.11 5.21
CA LYS A 390 -10.97 3.94 6.29
C LYS A 390 -10.06 3.97 7.53
N SER A 391 -9.33 2.88 7.79
CA SER A 391 -8.42 2.79 8.93
C SER A 391 -7.19 3.68 8.74
N ILE A 392 -6.63 3.73 7.53
CA ILE A 392 -5.53 4.66 7.20
C ILE A 392 -5.97 6.11 7.33
N ILE A 393 -7.17 6.46 6.84
CA ILE A 393 -7.70 7.82 6.99
C ILE A 393 -7.95 8.18 8.46
N LYS A 394 -8.47 7.24 9.26
CA LYS A 394 -8.61 7.43 10.72
C LYS A 394 -7.25 7.63 11.38
N ALA A 395 -6.22 6.88 10.96
CA ALA A 395 -4.85 7.03 11.46
C ALA A 395 -4.30 8.43 11.19
N LEU A 396 -4.38 8.88 9.93
CA LEU A 396 -3.93 10.20 9.50
C LEU A 396 -4.62 11.31 10.29
N LYS A 397 -5.95 11.23 10.42
CA LYS A 397 -6.71 12.20 11.22
C LYS A 397 -6.27 12.21 12.69
N SER A 398 -6.18 11.03 13.31
CA SER A 398 -5.78 10.90 14.72
C SER A 398 -4.39 11.48 14.97
N VAL A 399 -3.42 11.22 14.10
CA VAL A 399 -2.06 11.76 14.29
C VAL A 399 -1.99 13.27 14.02
N MET A 400 -2.74 13.79 13.04
CA MET A 400 -2.82 15.24 12.79
C MET A 400 -3.51 15.99 13.94
N ASP A 401 -4.54 15.40 14.55
CA ASP A 401 -5.24 15.97 15.72
C ASP A 401 -4.33 15.99 16.96
N ARG A 402 -3.40 15.02 17.09
CA ARG A 402 -2.43 14.92 18.19
C ARG A 402 -1.18 15.80 17.98
N ASN A 403 -0.83 16.09 16.73
CA ASN A 403 0.37 16.84 16.35
C ASN A 403 0.05 17.88 15.27
N HIS A 404 -0.23 19.12 15.70
CA HIS A 404 -0.58 20.22 14.80
C HIS A 404 0.57 20.71 13.89
N ASP A 405 1.81 20.34 14.20
CA ASP A 405 2.99 20.68 13.38
C ASP A 405 3.27 19.61 12.30
N LEU A 406 2.54 18.49 12.32
CA LEU A 406 2.71 17.42 11.35
C LEU A 406 2.19 17.83 9.97
N GLU A 407 3.03 17.62 8.97
CA GLU A 407 2.70 17.86 7.56
C GLU A 407 2.40 16.55 6.82
N VAL A 408 1.33 16.48 6.05
CA VAL A 408 0.94 15.30 5.27
C VAL A 408 0.85 15.68 3.80
N ILE A 409 1.54 14.95 2.94
CA ILE A 409 1.58 15.19 1.50
C ILE A 409 1.17 13.89 0.84
N VAL A 410 0.12 13.92 0.02
CA VAL A 410 -0.40 12.75 -0.67
C VAL A 410 -0.40 13.00 -2.16
N VAL A 411 0.14 12.06 -2.93
CA VAL A 411 0.08 12.03 -4.39
C VAL A 411 -0.72 10.80 -4.81
N MET A 412 -1.75 10.99 -5.64
CA MET A 412 -2.70 9.96 -6.01
C MET A 412 -3.45 10.28 -7.32
N ASN A 413 -4.20 9.32 -7.83
CA ASN A 413 -5.06 9.51 -9.01
C ASN A 413 -6.40 10.18 -8.64
N GLU A 414 -6.89 11.06 -9.52
CA GLU A 414 -8.28 11.57 -9.47
C GLU A 414 -9.30 10.53 -9.89
N ASN A 415 -8.95 9.73 -10.90
CA ASN A 415 -9.79 8.71 -11.50
C ASN A 415 -9.13 7.34 -11.30
N PRO A 416 -9.38 6.67 -10.17
CA PRO A 416 -8.96 5.28 -9.99
C PRO A 416 -9.73 4.35 -10.93
N ASP A 417 -9.04 3.34 -11.48
CA ASP A 417 -9.62 2.46 -12.50
C ASP A 417 -10.72 1.52 -11.96
N ASN A 418 -10.79 1.36 -10.63
CA ASN A 418 -11.79 0.51 -10.00
C ASN A 418 -13.13 1.24 -9.85
N PRO A 419 -14.24 0.71 -10.41
CA PRO A 419 -15.55 1.34 -10.30
C PRO A 419 -15.95 1.64 -8.84
N GLY A 420 -16.41 2.87 -8.60
CA GLY A 420 -16.84 3.35 -7.27
C GLY A 420 -15.71 3.85 -6.36
N TYR A 421 -14.43 3.55 -6.67
CA TYR A 421 -13.32 3.98 -5.81
C TYR A 421 -13.20 5.50 -5.74
N LYS A 422 -13.48 6.23 -6.82
CA LYS A 422 -13.45 7.69 -6.81
C LYS A 422 -14.37 8.30 -5.75
N GLY A 423 -15.63 7.85 -5.71
CA GLY A 423 -16.60 8.32 -4.72
C GLY A 423 -16.15 8.03 -3.29
N TRP A 424 -15.49 6.89 -3.05
CA TRP A 424 -14.93 6.55 -1.75
C TRP A 424 -13.67 7.33 -1.38
N GLN A 425 -12.79 7.59 -2.35
CA GLN A 425 -11.65 8.49 -2.17
C GLN A 425 -12.14 9.87 -1.76
N ASN A 426 -13.14 10.42 -2.47
CA ASN A 426 -13.74 11.71 -2.11
C ASN A 426 -14.31 11.69 -0.68
N GLN A 427 -15.02 10.63 -0.27
CA GLN A 427 -15.49 10.48 1.11
C GLN A 427 -14.33 10.41 2.13
N CYS A 428 -13.19 9.84 1.75
CA CYS A 428 -11.99 9.80 2.59
C CYS A 428 -11.36 11.19 2.76
N LEU A 429 -11.26 11.97 1.67
CA LEU A 429 -10.79 13.35 1.69
C LEU A 429 -11.70 14.25 2.54
N GLU A 430 -13.02 14.09 2.43
CA GLU A 430 -13.98 14.85 3.24
C GLU A 430 -13.80 14.62 4.75
N ARG A 431 -13.42 13.40 5.17
CA ARG A 431 -13.18 13.06 6.59
C ARG A 431 -12.00 13.80 7.20
N VAL A 432 -11.04 14.21 6.37
CA VAL A 432 -9.88 15.04 6.77
C VAL A 432 -10.08 16.52 6.42
N GLY A 433 -11.29 16.93 6.05
CA GLY A 433 -11.65 18.33 5.87
C GLY A 433 -11.39 18.90 4.47
N ILE A 434 -11.13 18.05 3.47
CA ILE A 434 -10.88 18.48 2.09
C ILE A 434 -12.13 18.25 1.24
N LYS A 435 -12.63 19.32 0.62
CA LYS A 435 -13.78 19.28 -0.31
C LYS A 435 -13.49 19.91 -1.66
N THR A 436 -12.57 20.86 -1.69
CA THR A 436 -12.19 21.63 -2.88
C THR A 436 -10.69 21.69 -3.01
N PHE A 437 -10.19 22.00 -4.21
CA PHE A 437 -8.76 22.21 -4.41
C PHE A 437 -8.23 23.41 -3.60
N GLN A 438 -9.08 24.39 -3.26
CA GLN A 438 -8.67 25.53 -2.43
C GLN A 438 -8.42 25.10 -0.98
N ASP A 439 -9.22 24.16 -0.45
CA ASP A 439 -8.94 23.57 0.87
C ASP A 439 -7.53 22.96 0.88
N ILE A 440 -7.11 22.29 -0.19
CA ILE A 440 -5.77 21.69 -0.33
C ILE A 440 -4.66 22.74 -0.29
N LEU A 441 -4.83 23.86 -1.01
CA LEU A 441 -3.82 24.91 -1.09
C LEU A 441 -3.68 25.72 0.21
N ASP A 442 -4.76 25.80 1.00
CA ASP A 442 -4.81 26.57 2.24
C ASP A 442 -4.65 25.71 3.51
N HIS A 443 -4.80 24.38 3.42
CA HIS A 443 -4.77 23.53 4.60
C HIS A 443 -3.37 23.58 5.26
N PRO A 444 -3.31 23.76 6.59
CA PRO A 444 -2.02 23.91 7.29
C PRO A 444 -1.25 22.60 7.42
N GLN A 445 -1.93 21.45 7.36
CA GLN A 445 -1.36 20.15 7.70
C GLN A 445 -1.44 19.07 6.61
N ILE A 446 -2.30 19.17 5.58
CA ILE A 446 -2.46 18.09 4.59
C ILE A 446 -2.70 18.64 3.19
N GLY A 447 -2.06 18.06 2.18
CA GLY A 447 -2.34 18.36 0.77
C GLY A 447 -2.43 17.10 -0.07
N PHE A 448 -3.33 17.13 -1.06
CA PHE A 448 -3.54 16.07 -2.04
C PHE A 448 -3.20 16.58 -3.44
N PHE A 449 -2.29 15.88 -4.13
CA PHE A 449 -1.75 16.29 -5.42
C PHE A 449 -1.85 15.16 -6.44
N THR A 450 -1.88 15.53 -7.72
CA THR A 450 -1.98 14.63 -8.87
C THR A 450 -0.87 14.95 -9.86
N LEU A 451 -0.47 13.98 -10.68
CA LEU A 451 0.61 14.15 -11.66
C LEU A 451 0.04 14.40 -13.07
N TRP A 452 0.70 15.28 -13.81
CA TRP A 452 0.28 15.76 -15.12
C TRP A 452 1.48 16.04 -16.01
N SER A 453 1.34 15.67 -17.28
CA SER A 453 2.29 15.99 -18.34
C SER A 453 1.73 17.07 -19.25
N THR A 454 2.64 17.88 -19.81
CA THR A 454 2.30 18.90 -20.81
C THR A 454 3.23 18.82 -22.00
N LYS A 455 2.72 19.12 -23.19
CA LYS A 455 3.49 19.13 -24.44
C LYS A 455 3.04 20.30 -25.31
N TRP A 456 4.01 20.99 -25.90
CA TRP A 456 3.76 21.88 -27.04
C TRP A 456 4.08 21.17 -28.35
N GLU A 457 3.14 21.20 -29.29
CA GLU A 457 3.37 20.79 -30.67
C GLU A 457 2.86 21.88 -31.62
N LYS A 458 3.80 22.57 -32.28
CA LYS A 458 3.52 23.77 -33.09
C LYS A 458 2.82 24.86 -32.26
N GLN A 459 1.52 25.06 -32.46
CA GLN A 459 0.70 26.04 -31.74
C GLN A 459 -0.31 25.38 -30.80
N ASN A 460 -0.32 24.05 -30.72
CA ASN A 460 -1.24 23.31 -29.87
C ASN A 460 -0.54 22.95 -28.56
N PHE A 461 -1.23 23.21 -27.46
CA PHE A 461 -0.83 22.78 -26.13
C PHE A 461 -1.65 21.55 -25.76
N THR A 462 -0.97 20.48 -25.38
CA THR A 462 -1.57 19.23 -24.91
C THR A 462 -1.28 19.06 -23.42
N ILE A 463 -2.28 18.62 -22.67
CA ILE A 463 -2.16 18.27 -21.25
C ILE A 463 -2.83 16.91 -21.01
N GLN A 464 -2.20 16.06 -20.20
CA GLN A 464 -2.69 14.71 -19.89
C GLN A 464 -2.30 14.32 -18.46
N PRO A 465 -3.18 13.67 -17.68
CA PRO A 465 -2.80 13.08 -16.40
C PRO A 465 -1.67 12.04 -16.56
N VAL A 466 -0.81 11.95 -15.55
CA VAL A 466 0.13 10.83 -15.38
C VAL A 466 -0.47 9.91 -14.33
N TYR A 467 -0.67 8.64 -14.70
CA TYR A 467 -1.27 7.66 -13.82
C TYR A 467 -0.29 7.25 -12.71
N VAL A 468 -0.64 7.53 -11.46
CA VAL A 468 0.13 7.14 -10.28
C VAL A 468 -0.18 5.69 -9.95
N HIS A 469 0.69 4.75 -10.32
CA HIS A 469 0.55 3.33 -9.95
C HIS A 469 1.39 2.93 -8.72
N THR A 470 2.21 3.84 -8.20
CA THR A 470 3.07 3.62 -7.03
C THR A 470 2.33 3.09 -5.79
N LYS A 471 3.10 2.48 -4.88
CA LYS A 471 2.69 2.24 -3.49
C LYS A 471 3.85 2.57 -2.53
N VAL A 472 4.10 3.86 -2.36
CA VAL A 472 5.23 4.41 -1.59
C VAL A 472 4.74 5.20 -0.38
N ALA A 473 5.50 5.13 0.72
CA ALA A 473 5.37 6.10 1.79
C ALA A 473 6.73 6.42 2.42
N VAL A 474 6.85 7.65 2.92
CA VAL A 474 8.01 8.14 3.69
C VAL A 474 7.50 8.87 4.93
N VAL A 475 8.07 8.57 6.09
CA VAL A 475 7.77 9.23 7.37
C VAL A 475 9.07 9.77 7.96
N ASP A 476 9.12 11.08 8.16
CA ASP A 476 10.21 11.81 8.83
C ASP A 476 11.64 11.55 8.31
N ASP A 477 11.80 11.05 7.08
CA ASP A 477 13.07 10.53 6.55
C ASP A 477 13.71 9.39 7.39
N ILE A 478 12.95 8.76 8.28
CA ILE A 478 13.41 7.68 9.16
C ILE A 478 12.62 6.38 8.98
N TRP A 479 11.61 6.39 8.13
CA TRP A 479 10.91 5.18 7.72
C TRP A 479 10.41 5.38 6.30
N ALA A 480 10.55 4.36 5.46
CA ALA A 480 9.90 4.33 4.16
C ALA A 480 9.42 2.93 3.80
N THR A 481 8.50 2.85 2.85
CA THR A 481 8.04 1.60 2.25
C THR A 481 7.89 1.77 0.74
N VAL A 482 8.22 0.71 0.00
CA VAL A 482 7.98 0.56 -1.44
C VAL A 482 7.45 -0.85 -1.65
N GLY A 483 6.40 -1.04 -2.44
CA GLY A 483 5.89 -2.38 -2.73
C GLY A 483 4.65 -2.41 -3.58
N THR A 484 3.80 -3.41 -3.35
CA THR A 484 2.64 -3.69 -4.20
C THR A 484 1.29 -3.31 -3.58
N ALA A 485 1.23 -3.08 -2.26
CA ALA A 485 -0.03 -2.88 -1.55
C ALA A 485 -0.62 -1.46 -1.68
N ASN A 486 -1.82 -1.36 -2.24
CA ASN A 486 -2.57 -0.11 -2.28
C ASN A 486 -3.08 0.29 -0.89
N LEU A 487 -3.45 1.57 -0.68
CA LEU A 487 -4.10 2.02 0.56
C LEU A 487 -5.62 1.78 0.49
N ASP A 488 -6.00 0.53 0.22
CA ASP A 488 -7.38 0.06 0.15
C ASP A 488 -7.62 -1.11 1.11
N GLY A 489 -8.88 -1.54 1.22
CA GLY A 489 -9.23 -2.71 2.03
C GLY A 489 -8.61 -4.00 1.47
N SER A 490 -8.61 -4.17 0.14
CA SER A 490 -8.18 -5.42 -0.49
C SER A 490 -6.69 -5.72 -0.26
N SER A 491 -5.83 -4.71 -0.19
CA SER A 491 -4.38 -4.88 0.01
C SER A 491 -3.99 -4.92 1.48
N LEU A 492 -4.65 -4.12 2.35
CA LEU A 492 -4.20 -3.92 3.73
C LEU A 492 -4.97 -4.75 4.76
N THR A 493 -6.30 -4.79 4.68
CA THR A 493 -7.16 -5.30 5.74
C THR A 493 -8.00 -6.46 5.24
N HIS A 494 -9.07 -6.20 4.52
CA HIS A 494 -9.93 -7.16 3.85
C HIS A 494 -10.88 -6.46 2.87
N VAL A 495 -11.38 -7.20 1.88
CA VAL A 495 -12.22 -6.70 0.79
C VAL A 495 -13.58 -6.12 1.25
N ASN A 496 -14.10 -6.48 2.44
CA ASN A 496 -15.41 -5.99 2.94
C ASN A 496 -15.45 -4.52 3.43
N GLU A 497 -14.44 -3.70 3.16
CA GLU A 497 -14.65 -2.24 3.17
C GLU A 497 -15.65 -1.78 2.06
N LEU A 498 -15.98 -2.69 1.10
CA LEU A 498 -17.20 -2.70 0.26
C LEU A 498 -18.45 -3.06 1.10
N GLU A 499 -18.92 -2.15 1.96
CA GLU A 499 -20.13 -2.39 2.76
C GLU A 499 -21.34 -2.82 1.90
N GLY A 500 -21.84 -4.04 2.14
CA GLY A 500 -23.21 -4.46 1.77
C GLY A 500 -23.41 -5.19 0.43
N PHE A 501 -22.36 -5.45 -0.36
CA PHE A 501 -22.51 -6.17 -1.63
C PHE A 501 -22.23 -7.67 -1.55
N PHE A 502 -21.30 -8.09 -0.69
CA PHE A 502 -20.88 -9.48 -0.57
C PHE A 502 -20.71 -9.86 0.90
N ASP A 503 -21.49 -10.83 1.36
CA ASP A 503 -21.38 -11.47 2.69
C ASP A 503 -20.28 -12.56 2.60
N LEU A 504 -19.13 -12.20 2.03
CA LEU A 504 -18.04 -13.12 1.71
C LEU A 504 -16.90 -12.94 2.72
N GLU A 505 -16.22 -14.06 2.99
CA GLU A 505 -15.20 -14.24 4.03
C GLU A 505 -14.00 -13.28 3.88
N PHE A 506 -13.16 -13.17 4.93
CA PHE A 506 -12.05 -12.22 5.06
C PHE A 506 -10.93 -12.44 4.02
N HIS A 507 -11.15 -12.04 2.77
CA HIS A 507 -10.14 -12.10 1.72
C HIS A 507 -9.34 -10.79 1.63
N ARG A 508 -8.04 -10.91 1.34
CA ARG A 508 -7.10 -9.82 1.00
C ARG A 508 -6.08 -10.29 -0.03
N ASN A 509 -5.55 -9.39 -0.84
CA ASN A 509 -4.56 -9.75 -1.84
C ASN A 509 -3.28 -10.26 -1.19
N MET A 510 -2.56 -11.10 -1.94
CA MET A 510 -1.18 -11.45 -1.62
C MET A 510 -0.32 -10.27 -2.07
N GLU A 511 0.27 -9.57 -1.11
CA GLU A 511 1.03 -8.34 -1.34
C GLU A 511 2.41 -8.43 -0.70
N MET A 512 3.38 -7.67 -1.20
CA MET A 512 4.70 -7.55 -0.61
C MET A 512 5.21 -6.11 -0.64
N ASN A 513 5.71 -5.64 0.50
CA ASN A 513 6.44 -4.39 0.59
C ASN A 513 7.82 -4.58 1.24
N VAL A 514 8.74 -3.71 0.84
CA VAL A 514 10.04 -3.48 1.46
C VAL A 514 9.91 -2.28 2.37
N ILE A 515 10.13 -2.46 3.68
CA ILE A 515 10.27 -1.36 4.63
C ILE A 515 11.75 -1.05 4.82
N LEU A 516 12.11 0.24 4.74
CA LEU A 516 13.41 0.79 5.08
C LEU A 516 13.32 1.50 6.45
N PRO A 517 13.74 0.87 7.55
CA PRO A 517 13.75 1.51 8.85
C PRO A 517 15.04 2.33 9.04
N GLY A 518 14.88 3.65 8.98
CA GLY A 518 15.87 4.72 9.15
C GLY A 518 16.39 4.97 10.57
N VAL A 519 16.04 4.12 11.54
CA VAL A 519 16.39 4.30 12.96
C VAL A 519 17.89 4.15 13.26
N ASP A 520 18.67 3.63 12.31
CA ASP A 520 20.14 3.62 12.34
C ASP A 520 20.69 4.61 11.29
N ARG A 521 21.75 5.38 11.62
CA ARG A 521 22.28 6.52 10.82
C ARG A 521 22.53 6.28 9.32
N TYR A 522 22.65 5.04 8.87
CA TYR A 522 22.91 4.70 7.45
C TYR A 522 21.62 4.51 6.64
N ALA A 523 20.49 4.25 7.30
CA ALA A 523 19.22 3.96 6.65
C ALA A 523 18.45 5.23 6.27
N SER A 524 18.69 6.35 6.97
CA SER A 524 18.11 7.66 6.60
C SER A 524 18.58 8.13 5.22
N ASP A 525 19.82 7.81 4.81
CA ASP A 525 20.35 8.29 3.53
C ASP A 525 19.63 7.69 2.32
N GLU A 526 19.31 6.39 2.34
CA GLU A 526 18.53 5.76 1.27
C GLU A 526 17.07 6.25 1.25
N ILE A 527 16.49 6.54 2.41
CA ILE A 527 15.14 7.11 2.52
C ILE A 527 15.11 8.55 1.97
N VAL A 528 16.11 9.37 2.32
CA VAL A 528 16.26 10.73 1.78
C VAL A 528 16.48 10.68 0.27
N LYS A 529 17.28 9.74 -0.25
CA LYS A 529 17.46 9.56 -1.69
C LYS A 529 16.15 9.18 -2.39
N LEU A 530 15.37 8.26 -1.83
CA LEU A 530 14.04 7.90 -2.33
C LEU A 530 13.16 9.15 -2.44
N ARG A 531 13.00 9.89 -1.32
CA ARG A 531 12.19 11.11 -1.29
C ARG A 531 12.70 12.16 -2.28
N ASP A 532 14.00 12.44 -2.27
CA ASP A 532 14.60 13.46 -3.15
C ASP A 532 14.46 13.07 -4.62
N SER A 533 14.53 11.78 -4.97
CA SER A 533 14.31 11.33 -6.36
C SER A 533 12.90 11.66 -6.82
N LEU A 534 11.89 11.23 -6.07
CA LEU A 534 10.47 11.46 -6.39
C LEU A 534 10.13 12.95 -6.43
N TRP A 535 10.55 13.70 -5.41
CA TRP A 535 10.17 15.10 -5.30
C TRP A 535 10.89 15.98 -6.34
N ARG A 536 12.08 15.59 -6.81
CA ARG A 536 12.76 16.31 -7.89
C ARG A 536 12.02 16.16 -9.21
N GLU A 537 11.51 14.97 -9.49
CA GLU A 537 10.65 14.69 -10.65
C GLU A 537 9.34 15.47 -10.54
N HIS A 538 8.58 15.23 -9.47
CA HIS A 538 7.24 15.79 -9.28
C HIS A 538 7.22 17.31 -9.19
N LEU A 539 8.20 17.90 -8.50
CA LEU A 539 8.29 19.35 -8.32
C LEU A 539 9.13 20.05 -9.40
N GLY A 540 9.77 19.29 -10.30
CA GLY A 540 10.64 19.84 -11.34
C GLY A 540 11.90 20.52 -10.80
N ILE A 541 12.39 20.10 -9.64
CA ILE A 541 13.55 20.69 -8.97
C ILE A 541 14.83 20.00 -9.45
N LYS A 542 15.78 20.78 -9.96
CA LYS A 542 17.02 20.25 -10.56
C LYS A 542 18.09 19.91 -9.53
N GLU A 543 18.07 20.57 -8.38
CA GLU A 543 19.00 20.36 -7.28
C GLU A 543 18.92 18.92 -6.75
N GLN A 544 20.08 18.29 -6.57
CA GLN A 544 20.14 16.90 -6.08
C GLN A 544 19.67 16.74 -4.63
N LYS A 545 19.78 17.79 -3.81
CA LYS A 545 19.35 17.78 -2.40
C LYS A 545 18.31 18.87 -2.20
N LEU A 546 17.12 18.44 -1.80
CA LEU A 546 16.02 19.36 -1.54
C LEU A 546 16.23 20.08 -0.20
N LYS A 547 15.77 21.32 -0.13
CA LYS A 547 15.82 22.12 1.10
C LYS A 547 14.40 22.40 1.58
N LYS A 548 14.12 22.05 2.84
CA LYS A 548 12.86 22.40 3.49
C LYS A 548 12.73 23.92 3.47
N THR A 549 11.59 24.43 3.02
CA THR A 549 11.33 25.87 3.09
C THR A 549 11.24 26.28 4.56
N GLY A 550 11.44 27.55 4.88
CA GLY A 550 11.23 28.04 6.25
C GLY A 550 9.79 27.86 6.76
N LYS A 551 8.85 27.47 5.88
CA LYS A 551 7.42 27.28 6.16
C LYS A 551 6.96 25.81 6.13
N GLY A 552 7.84 24.86 5.82
CA GLY A 552 7.43 23.45 5.69
C GLY A 552 7.78 22.81 4.35
N TRP A 553 7.64 21.49 4.29
CA TRP A 553 7.59 20.73 3.05
C TRP A 553 6.23 20.85 2.38
N LEU A 554 5.12 20.76 3.14
CA LEU A 554 3.79 20.93 2.55
C LEU A 554 3.66 22.27 1.81
N LYS A 555 4.20 23.35 2.39
CA LYS A 555 4.15 24.65 1.73
C LYS A 555 4.97 24.70 0.43
N LEU A 556 6.06 23.93 0.31
CA LEU A 556 6.80 23.80 -0.95
C LEU A 556 5.89 23.22 -2.05
N TRP A 557 5.17 22.15 -1.73
CA TRP A 557 4.25 21.49 -2.66
C TRP A 557 3.11 22.41 -3.06
N GLN A 558 2.49 23.09 -2.10
CA GLN A 558 1.44 24.08 -2.36
C GLN A 558 1.95 25.23 -3.25
N GLU A 559 3.14 25.76 -2.99
CA GLU A 559 3.72 26.85 -3.79
C GLU A 559 4.01 26.42 -5.24
N VAL A 560 4.48 25.19 -5.46
CA VAL A 560 4.69 24.65 -6.82
C VAL A 560 3.34 24.42 -7.53
N ALA A 561 2.35 23.87 -6.84
CA ALA A 561 1.00 23.69 -7.39
C ALA A 561 0.35 25.05 -7.76
N GLU A 562 0.42 26.05 -6.88
CA GLU A 562 -0.04 27.43 -7.14
C GLU A 562 0.66 28.05 -8.36
N GLN A 563 1.97 27.84 -8.50
CA GLN A 563 2.75 28.31 -9.65
C GLN A 563 2.31 27.65 -10.95
N ASN A 564 2.11 26.33 -10.95
CA ASN A 564 1.61 25.57 -12.10
C ASN A 564 0.20 26.07 -12.49
N LEU A 565 -0.72 26.21 -11.54
CA LEU A 565 -2.06 26.76 -11.78
C LEU A 565 -2.02 28.17 -12.39
N LYS A 566 -1.15 29.04 -11.87
CA LYS A 566 -0.99 30.40 -12.39
C LYS A 566 -0.43 30.39 -13.81
N SER A 567 0.53 29.51 -14.09
CA SER A 567 1.16 29.37 -15.41
C SER A 567 0.18 28.85 -16.46
N LEU A 568 -0.60 27.82 -16.11
CA LEU A 568 -1.64 27.24 -16.98
C LEU A 568 -2.74 28.26 -17.36
N LYS A 569 -2.94 29.32 -16.58
CA LYS A 569 -3.90 30.40 -16.89
C LYS A 569 -3.35 31.47 -17.85
N GLN A 570 -2.10 31.38 -18.30
CA GLN A 570 -1.46 32.34 -19.20
C GLN A 570 -1.68 32.00 -20.67
N SER A 571 -1.32 32.93 -21.57
CA SER A 571 -1.41 32.71 -23.03
C SER A 571 -0.42 31.68 -23.56
N HIS A 572 0.66 31.42 -22.81
CA HIS A 572 1.66 30.40 -23.14
C HIS A 572 1.86 29.49 -21.93
N PRO A 573 0.91 28.57 -21.68
CA PRO A 573 0.94 27.67 -20.53
C PRO A 573 2.18 26.75 -20.53
N HIS A 574 2.65 26.45 -19.32
CA HIS A 574 3.69 25.45 -19.04
C HIS A 574 3.60 25.03 -17.57
N MET A 575 4.22 23.92 -17.19
CA MET A 575 4.38 23.51 -15.79
C MET A 575 5.86 23.41 -15.42
N THR A 576 6.21 23.82 -14.19
CA THR A 576 7.60 23.76 -13.69
C THR A 576 7.95 22.36 -13.19
N GLY A 577 7.00 21.72 -12.50
CA GLY A 577 6.97 20.29 -12.20
C GLY A 577 5.75 19.63 -12.82
N GLN A 578 5.34 18.47 -12.32
CA GLN A 578 4.21 17.69 -12.84
C GLN A 578 2.97 17.76 -11.95
N ILE A 579 3.00 18.49 -10.84
CA ILE A 579 1.90 18.45 -9.88
C ILE A 579 0.77 19.46 -10.15
N LEU A 580 -0.47 19.04 -9.91
CA LEU A 580 -1.65 19.89 -9.68
C LEU A 580 -2.34 19.46 -8.37
N PRO A 581 -3.14 20.33 -7.71
CA PRO A 581 -3.94 19.89 -6.57
C PRO A 581 -5.11 19.03 -7.06
N TYR A 582 -5.52 18.05 -6.25
CA TYR A 582 -6.60 17.12 -6.56
C TYR A 582 -7.95 17.84 -6.76
N SER A 583 -8.68 17.45 -7.81
CA SER A 583 -10.08 17.81 -8.04
C SER A 583 -11.02 16.61 -7.89
N SER A 584 -12.20 16.84 -7.31
CA SER A 584 -13.22 15.81 -7.13
C SER A 584 -14.02 15.50 -8.41
N GLU A 585 -13.86 16.29 -9.48
CA GLU A 585 -14.62 16.17 -10.72
C GLU A 585 -14.28 14.91 -11.53
N GLU A 586 -15.25 14.39 -12.29
CA GLU A 586 -15.16 13.10 -12.98
C GLU A 586 -14.30 13.14 -14.25
N SER A 587 -14.51 14.11 -15.13
CA SER A 587 -13.77 14.20 -16.40
C SER A 587 -12.51 15.06 -16.26
N VAL A 588 -11.50 14.79 -17.07
CA VAL A 588 -10.24 15.57 -17.09
C VAL A 588 -10.50 17.05 -17.43
N GLU A 589 -11.41 17.32 -18.36
CA GLU A 589 -11.83 18.68 -18.68
C GLU A 589 -12.49 19.38 -17.49
N ASP A 590 -13.36 18.68 -16.76
CA ASP A 590 -14.04 19.24 -15.58
C ASP A 590 -13.07 19.44 -14.41
N GLN A 591 -12.11 18.54 -14.21
CA GLN A 591 -11.03 18.71 -13.23
C GLN A 591 -10.24 19.99 -13.51
N LEU A 592 -9.80 20.19 -14.76
CA LEU A 592 -9.11 21.43 -15.15
C LEU A 592 -10.01 22.67 -14.99
N ASN A 593 -11.31 22.56 -15.30
CA ASN A 593 -12.27 23.65 -15.13
C ASN A 593 -12.48 24.02 -13.65
N ASP A 594 -12.57 23.03 -12.75
CA ASP A 594 -12.65 23.21 -11.29
C ASP A 594 -11.42 23.97 -10.76
N LEU A 595 -10.23 23.63 -11.26
CA LEU A 595 -8.98 24.34 -10.99
C LEU A 595 -8.93 25.77 -11.59
N GLY A 596 -9.98 26.18 -12.31
CA GLY A 596 -10.14 27.48 -12.95
C GLY A 596 -9.27 27.66 -14.21
N ILE A 597 -8.90 26.57 -14.87
CA ILE A 597 -8.10 26.56 -16.09
C ILE A 597 -9.05 26.56 -17.30
N LYS A 598 -8.88 27.52 -18.21
CA LYS A 598 -9.65 27.58 -19.45
C LYS A 598 -8.94 26.78 -20.53
N ASN A 599 -9.43 25.57 -20.80
CA ASN A 599 -8.77 24.58 -21.66
C ASN A 599 -9.39 24.44 -23.06
N SER A 600 -10.39 25.26 -23.43
CA SER A 600 -11.15 25.13 -24.69
C SER A 600 -10.33 25.23 -25.99
N ALA A 601 -9.08 25.67 -25.90
CA ALA A 601 -8.15 25.78 -27.04
C ALA A 601 -7.00 24.76 -26.98
N TRP A 602 -7.06 23.82 -26.04
CA TRP A 602 -6.02 22.82 -25.78
C TRP A 602 -6.47 21.43 -26.24
N ASP A 603 -5.51 20.56 -26.46
CA ASP A 603 -5.72 19.12 -26.61
C ASP A 603 -5.69 18.51 -25.20
N VAL A 604 -6.86 18.33 -24.59
CA VAL A 604 -6.99 17.69 -23.27
C VAL A 604 -7.16 16.19 -23.50
N LEU A 605 -6.27 15.39 -22.92
CA LEU A 605 -6.29 13.93 -23.02
C LEU A 605 -6.53 13.32 -21.64
N ASP A 606 -7.17 12.15 -21.61
CA ASP A 606 -7.36 11.32 -20.42
C ASP A 606 -6.21 10.31 -20.22
#